data_AF-A0A2M6Y1R2-F1
#
_entry.id   AF-A0A2M6Y1R2-F1
#
_cell.length_a   1.000
_cell.length_b   1.000
_cell.length_c   1.000
_cell.angle_alpha   90.00
_cell.angle_beta   90.00
_cell.angle_gamma   90.00
#
_symmetry.space_group_name_H-M   'P 1'
#
loop_
_entity.id
_entity.type
_entity.pdbx_description
1 polymer ?
#
loop_
_entity_poly.entity_id
_entity_poly.type
_entity_poly.pdbx_seq_one_letter_code
_entity_poly.pdbx_strand_id
1 'polypeptide(L)'
;MRIIIGSDHAGFEAKEKLKKFLQGLGHEVTDFGCYSTDPVDFPDVAFLVSEAVRKKEFEKGLLLDGFNGAMPLAANKVRGIRAVAAYDIISARFASAHEDCNVLCLGGKTHGELALQEMAKVWLNTPFEGGKYQKRLDKITAIEQRCC
;
A
#
# COMPACT_ATOMS: atom_id res chain seq x y z
N MET A 1 0.93 12.54 -8.90
CA MET A 1 1.66 12.10 -7.69
C MET A 1 2.63 11.00 -8.06
N ARG A 2 3.72 10.89 -7.30
CA ARG A 2 4.72 9.82 -7.42
C ARG A 2 4.29 8.63 -6.56
N ILE A 3 3.95 7.53 -7.21
CA ILE A 3 3.49 6.30 -6.58
C ILE A 3 4.56 5.23 -6.79
N ILE A 4 4.87 4.52 -5.73
CA ILE A 4 5.67 3.31 -5.79
C ILE A 4 4.77 2.08 -5.66
N ILE A 5 5.00 1.05 -6.47
CA ILE A 5 4.24 -0.21 -6.43
C ILE A 5 5.19 -1.40 -6.35
N GLY A 6 4.78 -2.42 -5.61
CA GLY A 6 5.50 -3.70 -5.55
C GLY A 6 4.57 -4.87 -5.26
N SER A 7 5.05 -6.08 -5.51
CA SER A 7 4.34 -7.33 -5.21
C SER A 7 5.29 -8.49 -4.94
N ASP A 8 4.79 -9.53 -4.26
CA ASP A 8 5.39 -10.85 -4.43
C ASP A 8 4.92 -11.46 -5.76
N HIS A 9 5.40 -12.67 -6.04
CA HIS A 9 5.07 -13.43 -7.24
C HIS A 9 3.56 -13.74 -7.39
N ALA A 10 2.83 -13.86 -6.28
CA ALA A 10 1.40 -14.11 -6.29
C ALA A 10 0.57 -12.86 -6.64
N GLY A 11 1.11 -11.66 -6.38
CA GLY A 11 0.51 -10.38 -6.75
C GLY A 11 0.98 -9.80 -8.10
N PHE A 12 1.92 -10.44 -8.79
CA PHE A 12 2.60 -9.89 -9.97
C PHE A 12 1.64 -9.43 -11.10
N GLU A 13 0.74 -10.31 -11.55
CA GLU A 13 -0.16 -9.97 -12.66
C GLU A 13 -1.11 -8.82 -12.30
N ALA A 14 -1.61 -8.81 -11.06
CA ALA A 14 -2.47 -7.74 -10.55
C ALA A 14 -1.69 -6.41 -10.47
N LYS A 15 -0.43 -6.44 -10.03
CA LYS A 15 0.45 -5.28 -10.00
C LYS A 15 0.63 -4.69 -11.40
N GLU A 16 0.93 -5.50 -12.40
CA GLU A 16 1.16 -5.03 -13.77
C GLU A 16 -0.06 -4.32 -14.35
N LYS A 17 -1.25 -4.86 -14.11
CA LYS A 17 -2.52 -4.25 -14.53
C LYS A 17 -2.79 -2.95 -13.80
N LEU A 18 -2.63 -2.95 -12.47
CA LEU A 18 -2.88 -1.77 -11.64
C LEU A 18 -1.89 -0.65 -11.96
N LYS A 19 -0.61 -0.98 -12.21
CA LYS A 19 0.42 -0.05 -12.68
C LYS A 19 -0.04 0.70 -13.94
N LYS A 20 -0.48 -0.03 -14.97
CA LYS A 20 -0.98 0.56 -16.22
C LYS A 20 -2.19 1.46 -15.99
N PHE A 21 -3.13 1.03 -15.16
CA PHE A 21 -4.30 1.82 -14.80
C PHE A 21 -3.91 3.15 -14.14
N LEU A 22 -3.04 3.11 -13.13
CA LEU A 22 -2.57 4.30 -12.40
C LEU A 22 -1.79 5.26 -13.31
N GLN A 23 -0.97 4.73 -14.23
CA GLN A 23 -0.31 5.53 -15.25
C GLN A 23 -1.32 6.21 -16.19
N GLY A 24 -2.39 5.50 -16.56
CA GLY A 24 -3.51 6.04 -17.34
C GLY A 24 -4.28 7.16 -16.63
N LEU A 25 -4.25 7.22 -15.30
CA LEU A 25 -4.78 8.33 -14.49
C LEU A 25 -3.80 9.52 -14.37
N GLY A 26 -2.63 9.46 -15.03
CA GLY A 26 -1.62 10.52 -15.00
C GLY A 26 -0.69 10.50 -13.79
N HIS A 27 -0.58 9.37 -13.07
CA HIS A 27 0.39 9.21 -11.99
C HIS A 27 1.75 8.76 -12.52
N GLU A 28 2.83 9.21 -11.86
CA GLU A 28 4.18 8.71 -12.11
C GLU A 28 4.38 7.46 -11.24
N VAL A 29 4.34 6.29 -11.87
CA VAL A 29 4.37 4.99 -11.17
C VAL A 29 5.72 4.32 -11.36
N THR A 30 6.42 4.06 -10.25
CA THR A 30 7.68 3.31 -10.22
C THR A 30 7.46 1.92 -9.62
N ASP A 31 8.01 0.89 -10.26
CA ASP A 31 7.80 -0.52 -9.93
C ASP A 31 9.05 -1.14 -9.32
N PHE A 32 8.97 -1.54 -8.05
CA PHE A 32 10.06 -2.13 -7.28
C PHE A 32 10.02 -3.67 -7.26
N GLY A 33 9.30 -4.25 -8.21
CA GLY A 33 9.22 -5.68 -8.41
C GLY A 33 8.18 -6.35 -7.51
N CYS A 34 8.07 -7.67 -7.54
CA CYS A 34 8.78 -8.57 -8.44
C CYS A 34 8.45 -8.32 -9.92
N TYR A 35 9.30 -8.86 -10.80
CA TYR A 35 9.24 -8.61 -12.24
C TYR A 35 8.84 -9.85 -13.05
N SER A 36 8.49 -10.94 -12.36
CA SER A 36 8.04 -12.19 -12.96
C SER A 36 7.14 -12.95 -11.98
N THR A 37 6.63 -14.08 -12.43
CA THR A 37 5.90 -15.05 -11.59
C THR A 37 6.81 -15.98 -10.80
N ASP A 38 8.14 -15.78 -10.88
CA ASP A 38 9.09 -16.62 -10.16
C ASP A 38 9.00 -16.35 -8.66
N PRO A 39 9.07 -17.38 -7.80
CA PRO A 39 8.95 -17.20 -6.36
C PRO A 39 9.94 -16.18 -5.80
N VAL A 40 9.40 -15.25 -5.01
CA VAL A 40 10.13 -14.28 -4.20
C VAL A 40 9.47 -14.13 -2.83
N ASP A 41 10.21 -13.61 -1.87
CA ASP A 41 9.74 -13.36 -0.53
C ASP A 41 9.12 -11.96 -0.40
N PHE A 42 7.86 -11.90 0.02
CA PHE A 42 7.13 -10.64 0.19
C PHE A 42 7.80 -9.61 1.12
N PRO A 43 8.55 -9.97 2.19
CA PRO A 43 9.15 -8.98 3.08
C PRO A 43 10.16 -8.07 2.39
N ASP A 44 10.92 -8.59 1.42
CA ASP A 44 11.95 -7.82 0.72
C ASP A 44 11.32 -6.68 -0.08
N VAL A 45 10.28 -7.01 -0.85
CA VAL A 45 9.54 -6.03 -1.65
C VAL A 45 8.78 -5.06 -0.74
N ALA A 46 8.12 -5.57 0.30
CA ALA A 46 7.41 -4.75 1.27
C ALA A 46 8.34 -3.72 1.93
N PHE A 47 9.55 -4.13 2.33
CA PHE A 47 10.55 -3.26 2.94
C PHE A 47 11.01 -2.18 1.97
N LEU A 48 11.37 -2.52 0.73
CA LEU A 48 11.86 -1.56 -0.25
C LEU A 48 10.83 -0.48 -0.57
N VAL A 49 9.57 -0.86 -0.80
CA VAL A 49 8.46 0.07 -1.05
C VAL A 49 8.21 0.96 0.17
N SER A 50 8.13 0.35 1.36
CA SER A 50 7.85 1.05 2.61
C SER A 50 8.96 2.04 2.94
N GLU A 51 10.21 1.69 2.70
CA GLU A 51 11.33 2.56 2.99
C GLU A 51 11.39 3.78 2.06
N ALA A 52 11.09 3.61 0.77
CA ALA A 52 11.04 4.72 -0.17
C ALA A 52 9.90 5.71 0.17
N VAL A 53 8.74 5.21 0.60
CA VAL A 53 7.64 6.04 1.12
C VAL A 53 8.05 6.75 2.41
N ARG A 54 8.70 6.06 3.35
CA ARG A 54 9.17 6.68 4.62
C ARG A 54 10.16 7.81 4.35
N LYS A 55 11.08 7.63 3.41
CA LYS A 55 12.04 8.64 2.96
C LYS A 55 11.41 9.80 2.18
N LYS A 56 10.12 9.74 1.87
CA LYS A 56 9.37 10.72 1.06
C LYS A 56 9.91 10.85 -0.37
N GLU A 57 10.56 9.81 -0.88
CA GLU A 57 10.93 9.69 -2.29
C GLU A 57 9.67 9.54 -3.15
N PHE A 58 8.66 8.87 -2.57
CA PHE A 58 7.32 8.70 -3.13
C PHE A 58 6.26 9.17 -2.14
N GLU A 59 5.11 9.61 -2.65
CA GLU A 59 4.01 10.14 -1.83
C GLU A 59 3.17 9.02 -1.20
N LYS A 60 3.00 7.91 -1.94
CA LYS A 60 2.14 6.78 -1.58
C LYS A 60 2.72 5.48 -2.14
N GLY A 61 2.49 4.38 -1.44
CA GLY A 61 2.90 3.03 -1.85
C GLY A 61 1.72 2.08 -2.09
N LEU A 62 1.87 1.17 -3.03
CA LEU A 62 0.95 0.04 -3.23
C LEU A 62 1.72 -1.27 -3.14
N LEU A 63 1.23 -2.21 -2.35
CA LEU A 63 1.78 -3.56 -2.22
C LEU A 63 0.73 -4.59 -2.60
N LEU A 64 1.13 -5.61 -3.35
CA LEU A 64 0.24 -6.70 -3.74
C LEU A 64 0.84 -8.05 -3.36
N ASP A 65 0.07 -8.88 -2.67
CA ASP A 65 0.37 -10.30 -2.58
C ASP A 65 -0.84 -11.08 -3.12
N GLY A 66 -0.91 -12.40 -2.88
CA GLY A 66 -2.08 -13.18 -3.27
C GLY A 66 -3.39 -12.75 -2.59
N PHE A 67 -3.34 -12.43 -1.29
CA PHE A 67 -4.52 -12.34 -0.41
C PHE A 67 -4.58 -11.07 0.47
N ASN A 68 -3.75 -10.06 0.20
CA ASN A 68 -3.48 -8.78 0.88
C ASN A 68 -2.89 -8.79 2.31
N GLY A 69 -2.85 -9.95 2.98
CA GLY A 69 -2.61 -10.01 4.42
C GLY A 69 -1.14 -10.06 4.86
N ALA A 70 -0.22 -10.50 3.99
CA ALA A 70 1.18 -10.70 4.37
C ALA A 70 1.98 -9.41 4.29
N MET A 71 1.75 -8.61 3.24
CA MET A 71 2.46 -7.35 3.00
C MET A 71 2.46 -6.37 4.20
N PRO A 72 1.32 -6.11 4.89
CA PRO A 72 1.32 -5.23 6.06
C PRO A 72 2.19 -5.72 7.23
N LEU A 73 2.43 -7.03 7.35
CA LEU A 73 3.23 -7.60 8.45
C LEU A 73 4.67 -7.09 8.40
N ALA A 74 5.24 -7.03 7.20
CA ALA A 74 6.60 -6.55 6.97
C ALA A 74 6.64 -5.02 6.82
N ALA A 75 5.71 -4.44 6.05
CA ALA A 75 5.68 -3.00 5.79
C ALA A 75 5.59 -2.16 7.08
N ASN A 76 4.73 -2.58 8.03
CA ASN A 76 4.55 -1.88 9.30
C ASN A 76 5.72 -2.07 10.30
N LYS A 77 6.80 -2.78 9.93
CA LYS A 77 8.05 -2.78 10.70
C LYS A 77 8.91 -1.56 10.41
N VAL A 78 8.66 -0.87 9.30
CA VAL A 78 9.32 0.38 8.95
C VAL A 78 8.62 1.53 9.69
N ARG A 79 9.33 2.18 10.62
CA ARG A 79 8.76 3.28 11.42
C ARG A 79 8.17 4.38 10.54
N GLY A 80 7.00 4.88 10.89
CA GLY A 80 6.27 5.93 10.15
C GLY A 80 5.45 5.40 8.97
N ILE A 81 5.52 4.10 8.68
CA ILE A 81 4.66 3.45 7.69
C ILE A 81 3.37 2.98 8.34
N ARG A 82 2.28 3.25 7.64
CA ARG A 82 0.92 2.86 7.99
C ARG A 82 0.39 2.07 6.80
N ALA A 83 0.73 0.80 6.78
CA ALA A 83 0.30 -0.14 5.77
C ALA A 83 -1.02 -0.81 6.18
N VAL A 84 -2.02 -0.75 5.31
CA VAL A 84 -3.37 -1.30 5.56
C VAL A 84 -3.75 -2.27 4.45
N ALA A 85 -4.16 -3.48 4.84
CA ALA A 85 -4.82 -4.42 3.93
C ALA A 85 -6.27 -3.99 3.70
N ALA A 86 -6.63 -3.72 2.43
CA ALA A 86 -8.00 -3.42 2.05
C ALA A 86 -8.66 -4.64 1.38
N TYR A 87 -9.91 -4.90 1.77
CA TYR A 87 -10.71 -6.03 1.32
C TYR A 87 -11.87 -5.63 0.40
N ASP A 88 -12.17 -4.34 0.33
CA ASP A 88 -13.21 -3.76 -0.51
C ASP A 88 -13.01 -2.23 -0.63
N ILE A 89 -13.90 -1.58 -1.37
CA ILE A 89 -13.86 -0.13 -1.59
C ILE A 89 -14.07 0.65 -0.26
N ILE A 90 -14.84 0.10 0.68
CA ILE A 90 -15.15 0.75 1.96
C ILE A 90 -13.91 0.78 2.85
N SER A 91 -13.23 -0.35 2.98
CA SER A 91 -11.95 -0.48 3.71
C SER A 91 -10.85 0.33 3.04
N ALA A 92 -10.77 0.39 1.71
CA ALA A 92 -9.82 1.26 1.00
C ALA A 92 -10.08 2.75 1.28
N ARG A 93 -11.36 3.16 1.33
CA ARG A 93 -11.76 4.53 1.70
C ARG A 93 -11.32 4.87 3.12
N PHE A 94 -11.65 4.01 4.08
CA PHE A 94 -11.33 4.26 5.47
C PHE A 94 -9.84 4.21 5.74
N ALA A 95 -9.10 3.30 5.08
CA ALA A 95 -7.63 3.27 5.12
C ALA A 95 -7.04 4.67 4.88
N SER A 96 -7.57 5.44 3.92
CA SER A 96 -7.13 6.84 3.74
C SER A 96 -7.76 7.77 4.79
N ALA A 97 -9.09 7.76 4.93
CA ALA A 97 -9.83 8.73 5.74
C ALA A 97 -9.49 8.69 7.24
N HIS A 98 -9.27 7.51 7.79
CA HIS A 98 -9.12 7.28 9.23
C HIS A 98 -7.70 6.86 9.61
N GLU A 99 -7.06 6.00 8.81
CA GLU A 99 -5.73 5.48 9.13
C GLU A 99 -4.59 6.32 8.54
N ASP A 100 -4.90 7.33 7.72
CA ASP A 100 -3.90 8.08 6.93
C ASP A 100 -2.90 7.13 6.27
N CYS A 101 -3.43 6.03 5.70
CA CYS A 101 -2.65 4.94 5.13
C CYS A 101 -1.75 5.47 4.02
N ASN A 102 -0.44 5.29 4.16
CA ASN A 102 0.55 5.71 3.17
C ASN A 102 1.05 4.53 2.31
N VAL A 103 0.72 3.28 2.68
CA VAL A 103 0.97 2.09 1.87
C VAL A 103 -0.28 1.20 1.84
N LEU A 104 -0.99 1.12 0.71
CA LEU A 104 -2.16 0.25 0.60
C LEU A 104 -1.77 -1.16 0.15
N CYS A 105 -2.22 -2.19 0.86
CA CYS A 105 -1.99 -3.58 0.52
C CYS A 105 -3.25 -4.21 -0.10
N LEU A 106 -3.09 -4.85 -1.26
CA LEU A 106 -4.17 -5.44 -2.05
C LEU A 106 -3.89 -6.91 -2.39
N GLY A 107 -4.93 -7.68 -2.69
CA GLY A 107 -4.84 -9.12 -2.92
C GLY A 107 -5.14 -9.46 -4.37
N GLY A 108 -4.11 -9.84 -5.12
CA GLY A 108 -4.21 -10.12 -6.55
C GLY A 108 -5.04 -11.35 -6.90
N LYS A 109 -5.20 -12.29 -5.97
CA LYS A 109 -6.02 -13.51 -6.14
C LYS A 109 -7.40 -13.40 -5.50
N THR A 110 -7.61 -12.44 -4.59
CA THR A 110 -8.90 -12.23 -3.91
C THR A 110 -9.81 -11.25 -4.62
N HIS A 111 -9.26 -10.39 -5.48
CA HIS A 111 -10.00 -9.30 -6.12
C HIS A 111 -9.80 -9.30 -7.62
N GLY A 112 -10.90 -9.07 -8.35
CA GLY A 112 -10.86 -8.83 -9.78
C GLY A 112 -10.26 -7.46 -10.11
N GLU A 113 -9.82 -7.29 -11.35
CA GLU A 113 -9.14 -6.09 -11.84
C GLU A 113 -9.94 -4.80 -11.58
N LEU A 114 -11.24 -4.77 -11.89
CA LEU A 114 -12.08 -3.58 -11.67
C LEU A 114 -12.18 -3.21 -10.19
N ALA A 115 -12.25 -4.21 -9.31
CA ALA A 115 -12.29 -3.97 -7.87
C ALA A 115 -10.97 -3.37 -7.37
N LEU A 116 -9.83 -3.94 -7.79
CA LEU A 116 -8.50 -3.41 -7.44
C LEU A 116 -8.31 -1.97 -7.90
N GLN A 117 -8.74 -1.65 -9.12
CA GLN A 117 -8.68 -0.31 -9.69
C GLN A 117 -9.51 0.70 -8.89
N GLU A 118 -10.77 0.36 -8.57
CA GLU A 118 -11.63 1.25 -7.79
C GLU A 118 -11.17 1.39 -6.34
N MET A 119 -10.65 0.32 -5.72
CA MET A 119 -10.04 0.39 -4.38
C MET A 119 -8.84 1.34 -4.35
N ALA A 120 -7.91 1.19 -5.29
CA ALA A 120 -6.75 2.09 -5.39
C ALA A 120 -7.19 3.54 -5.65
N LYS A 121 -8.12 3.76 -6.59
CA LYS A 121 -8.65 5.09 -6.92
C LYS A 121 -9.33 5.74 -5.72
N VAL A 122 -10.18 5.02 -5.00
CA VAL A 122 -10.88 5.56 -3.82
C VAL A 122 -9.90 5.90 -2.72
N TRP A 123 -8.92 5.04 -2.44
CA TRP A 123 -7.87 5.33 -1.47
C TRP A 123 -7.07 6.59 -1.85
N LEU A 124 -6.62 6.70 -3.10
CA LEU A 124 -5.82 7.85 -3.58
C LEU A 124 -6.59 9.18 -3.54
N ASN A 125 -7.91 9.15 -3.74
CA ASN A 125 -8.74 10.36 -3.82
C ASN A 125 -9.45 10.71 -2.51
N THR A 126 -9.39 9.86 -1.49
CA THR A 126 -10.05 10.11 -0.21
C THR A 126 -9.10 10.89 0.71
N PRO A 127 -9.45 12.13 1.14
CA PRO A 127 -8.63 12.88 2.08
C PRO A 127 -8.66 12.28 3.49
N PHE A 128 -7.56 12.44 4.23
CA PHE A 128 -7.53 12.13 5.66
C PHE A 128 -8.43 13.10 6.46
N GLU A 129 -9.23 12.57 7.38
CA GLU A 129 -10.22 13.34 8.14
C GLU A 129 -9.64 14.04 9.39
N GLY A 130 -8.43 13.68 9.84
CA GLY A 130 -7.79 14.32 10.98
C GLY A 130 -8.58 14.16 12.30
N GLY A 131 -8.59 15.20 13.13
CA GLY A 131 -9.39 15.25 14.36
C GLY A 131 -9.15 14.06 15.31
N LYS A 132 -10.19 13.27 15.58
CA LYS A 132 -10.10 12.10 16.47
C LYS A 132 -9.17 11.01 15.92
N TYR A 133 -8.98 10.94 14.61
CA TYR A 133 -8.12 9.95 13.96
C TYR A 133 -6.65 10.32 14.12
N GLN A 134 -6.29 11.60 14.02
CA GLN A 134 -4.93 12.07 14.31
C GLN A 134 -4.49 11.66 15.73
N LYS A 135 -5.38 11.84 16.73
CA LYS A 135 -5.11 11.42 18.11
C LYS A 135 -4.80 9.91 18.25
N ARG A 136 -5.31 9.07 17.34
CA ARG A 136 -5.00 7.62 17.31
C ARG A 136 -3.65 7.38 16.64
N LEU A 137 -3.34 8.08 15.56
CA LEU A 137 -2.03 8.01 14.89
C LEU A 137 -0.89 8.50 15.78
N ASP A 138 -1.13 9.51 16.62
CA ASP A 138 -0.16 9.97 17.62
C ASP A 138 0.18 8.85 18.63
N LYS A 139 -0.80 8.01 18.98
CA LYS A 139 -0.57 6.84 19.84
C LYS A 139 0.22 5.75 19.13
N ILE A 140 0.00 5.53 17.85
CA ILE A 140 0.81 4.60 17.04
C ILE A 140 2.26 5.08 17.02
N THR A 141 2.47 6.37 16.75
CA THR A 141 3.81 7.00 16.77
C THR A 141 4.49 6.84 18.14
N ALA A 142 3.74 6.99 19.23
CA ALA A 142 4.26 6.78 20.57
C ALA A 142 4.64 5.30 20.85
N ILE A 143 3.96 4.33 20.22
CA ILE A 143 4.35 2.90 20.29
C ILE A 143 5.66 2.68 19.55
N GLU A 144 5.81 3.23 18.33
CA GLU A 144 7.04 3.11 17.54
C GLU A 144 8.28 3.64 18.25
N GLN A 145 8.13 4.72 19.02
CA GLN A 145 9.21 5.35 19.80
C GLN A 145 9.62 4.53 21.03
N ARG A 146 8.74 3.69 21.58
CA ARG A 146 9.02 2.84 22.76
C ARG A 146 9.77 1.57 22.38
N CYS A 147 9.50 1.05 21.18
CA CYS A 147 10.15 -0.13 20.64
C CYS A 147 11.48 0.29 20.01
N CYS A 148 12.46 0.68 20.85
CA CYS A 148 13.85 0.92 20.46
C CYS A 148 14.55 -0.38 20.06
#